data_AF-A0A821SZS6-F1
#
_entry.id   AF-A0A821SZS6-F1
#
_cell.length_a   1.000
_cell.length_b   1.000
_cell.length_c   1.000
_cell.angle_alpha   90.00
_cell.angle_beta   90.00
_cell.angle_gamma   90.00
#
_symmetry.space_group_name_H-M   'P 1'
#
loop_
_entity.id
_entity.type
_entity.pdbx_description
1 polymer ?
#
loop_
_entity_poly.entity_id
_entity_poly.type
_entity_poly.pdbx_seq_one_letter_code
_entity_poly.pdbx_strand_id
1 'polypeptide(L)'
;MKTNDEPIKIHIYDDNGYLPIHRAAFNGHEVTIKNILDEAQRRNELTQQLEARTHDINELTPLLLATAAGRLDIIAYFLTYPV
;
A
#
# COMPACT_ATOMS: atom_id res chain seq x y z
N MET A 1 -13.66 -4.46 -23.34
CA MET A 1 -12.71 -4.15 -22.25
C MET A 1 -12.92 -5.24 -21.21
N LYS A 2 -11.96 -6.16 -21.01
CA LYS A 2 -12.16 -7.24 -20.04
C LYS A 2 -12.31 -6.60 -18.67
N THR A 3 -13.48 -6.72 -18.05
CA THR A 3 -13.62 -6.51 -16.62
C THR A 3 -12.81 -7.63 -15.99
N ASN A 4 -11.62 -7.30 -15.50
CA ASN A 4 -10.81 -8.24 -14.76
C ASN A 4 -11.50 -8.49 -13.43
N ASP A 5 -12.46 -9.41 -13.41
CA ASP A 5 -13.14 -9.90 -12.21
C ASP A 5 -12.22 -10.78 -11.34
N GLU A 6 -10.90 -10.77 -11.59
CA GLU A 6 -9.93 -11.41 -10.72
C GLU A 6 -9.71 -10.56 -9.47
N PRO A 7 -9.77 -11.17 -8.27
CA PRO A 7 -9.58 -10.44 -7.03
C PRO A 7 -8.17 -9.83 -6.98
N ILE A 8 -8.09 -8.55 -6.60
CA ILE A 8 -6.81 -7.87 -6.40
C ILE A 8 -6.02 -8.64 -5.35
N LYS A 9 -4.78 -9.01 -5.69
CA LYS A 9 -3.84 -9.68 -4.79
C LYS A 9 -3.07 -8.62 -4.01
N ILE A 10 -3.46 -8.39 -2.77
CA ILE A 10 -2.88 -7.34 -1.90
C ILE A 10 -1.82 -7.86 -0.91
N HIS A 11 -1.62 -9.18 -0.83
CA HIS A 11 -0.67 -9.84 0.09
C HIS A 11 0.49 -10.55 -0.62
N ILE A 12 0.84 -10.11 -1.84
CA ILE A 12 1.95 -10.67 -2.60
C ILE A 12 3.21 -9.83 -2.37
N TYR A 13 4.24 -10.46 -1.83
CA TYR A 13 5.55 -9.82 -1.74
C TYR A 13 6.28 -9.95 -3.08
N ASP A 14 6.94 -8.88 -3.50
CA ASP A 14 7.96 -8.97 -4.54
C ASP A 14 9.24 -9.61 -4.00
N ASP A 15 10.22 -9.82 -4.88
CA ASP A 15 11.51 -10.46 -4.53
C ASP A 15 12.32 -9.68 -3.48
N ASN A 16 11.98 -8.41 -3.21
CA ASN A 16 12.62 -7.58 -2.21
C ASN A 16 11.84 -7.57 -0.89
N GLY A 17 10.74 -8.31 -0.77
CA GLY A 17 9.90 -8.31 0.43
C GLY A 17 8.93 -7.12 0.49
N TYR A 18 8.52 -6.54 -0.65
CA TYR A 18 7.59 -5.40 -0.67
C TYR A 18 6.21 -5.87 -1.15
N LEU A 19 5.18 -5.66 -0.34
CA LEU A 19 3.77 -5.68 -0.80
C LEU A 19 3.50 -4.60 -1.88
N PRO A 20 2.41 -4.74 -2.66
CA PRO A 20 2.08 -3.78 -3.70
C PRO A 20 1.87 -2.35 -3.17
N ILE A 21 1.33 -2.21 -1.95
CA ILE A 21 1.11 -0.90 -1.32
C ILE A 21 2.43 -0.18 -1.00
N HIS A 22 3.50 -0.89 -0.65
CA HIS A 22 4.82 -0.31 -0.42
C HIS A 22 5.37 0.33 -1.70
N ARG A 23 5.29 -0.39 -2.83
CA ARG A 23 5.74 0.12 -4.14
C ARG A 23 4.89 1.28 -4.62
N ALA A 24 3.57 1.22 -4.41
CA ALA A 24 2.68 2.31 -4.77
C ALA A 24 2.98 3.57 -3.93
N ALA A 25 3.25 3.41 -2.64
CA ALA A 25 3.60 4.50 -1.73
C ALA A 25 4.93 5.17 -2.09
N PHE A 26 5.99 4.38 -2.34
CA PHE A 26 7.28 4.92 -2.75
C PHE A 26 7.21 5.67 -4.10
N ASN A 27 6.43 5.16 -5.06
CA ASN A 27 6.33 5.74 -6.40
C ASN A 27 5.29 6.87 -6.52
N GLY A 28 4.41 7.07 -5.52
CA GLY A 28 3.35 8.08 -5.60
C GLY A 28 2.13 7.63 -6.43
N HIS A 29 1.84 6.33 -6.51
CA HIS A 29 0.72 5.81 -7.30
C HIS A 29 -0.60 5.82 -6.52
N GLU A 30 -1.16 7.01 -6.30
CA GLU A 30 -2.36 7.22 -5.47
C GLU A 30 -3.56 6.34 -5.86
N VAL A 31 -3.84 6.21 -7.17
CA VAL A 31 -4.95 5.38 -7.67
C VAL A 31 -4.77 3.90 -7.29
N THR A 32 -3.53 3.40 -7.37
CA THR A 32 -3.22 2.03 -6.96
C THR A 32 -3.41 1.83 -5.47
N ILE A 33 -3.00 2.81 -4.66
CA ILE A 33 -3.20 2.79 -3.20
C ILE A 33 -4.70 2.74 -2.87
N LYS A 34 -5.51 3.61 -3.49
CA LYS A 34 -6.98 3.61 -3.32
C LYS A 34 -7.58 2.24 -3.60
N ASN A 35 -7.26 1.66 -4.75
CA ASN A 35 -7.77 0.33 -5.12
C ASN A 35 -7.36 -0.77 -4.12
N ILE A 36 -6.13 -0.72 -3.59
CA ILE A 36 -5.65 -1.67 -2.58
C ILE A 36 -6.37 -1.48 -1.25
N LEU A 37 -6.51 -0.24 -0.77
CA LEU A 37 -7.18 0.05 0.50
C LEU A 37 -8.68 -0.23 0.44
N ASP A 38 -9.34 0.01 -0.70
CA ASP A 38 -10.73 -0.35 -0.92
C ASP A 38 -10.94 -1.88 -0.86
N GLU A 39 -10.00 -2.64 -1.43
CA GLU A 39 -9.98 -4.10 -1.31
C GLU A 39 -9.74 -4.55 0.13
N ALA A 40 -8.76 -3.95 0.81
CA ALA A 40 -8.44 -4.26 2.20
C ALA A 40 -9.62 -3.96 3.13
N GLN A 41 -10.31 -2.84 2.93
CA GLN A 41 -11.50 -2.47 3.67
C GLN A 41 -12.62 -3.49 3.49
N ARG A 42 -12.85 -3.96 2.25
CA ARG A 42 -13.83 -5.03 1.95
C ARG A 42 -13.49 -6.36 2.63
N ARG A 43 -12.21 -6.60 2.92
CA ARG A 43 -11.71 -7.81 3.62
C ARG A 43 -11.54 -7.63 5.13
N ASN A 44 -11.78 -6.43 5.68
CA ASN A 44 -11.46 -6.06 7.07
C ASN A 44 -9.95 -6.15 7.40
N GLU A 45 -9.11 -5.84 6.42
CA GLU A 45 -7.64 -5.91 6.50
C GLU A 45 -7.00 -4.52 6.35
N LEU A 46 -7.78 -3.43 6.48
CA LEU A 46 -7.30 -2.06 6.25
C LEU A 46 -6.04 -1.74 7.08
N THR A 47 -6.11 -1.93 8.40
CA THR A 47 -4.97 -1.67 9.30
C THR A 47 -3.77 -2.54 8.97
N GLN A 48 -4.00 -3.80 8.55
CA GLN A 48 -2.92 -4.71 8.17
C GLN A 48 -2.15 -4.21 6.95
N GLN A 49 -2.84 -3.58 5.98
CA GLN A 49 -2.19 -2.98 4.81
C GLN A 49 -1.50 -1.66 5.12
N LEU A 50 -2.10 -0.82 5.98
CA LEU A 50 -1.51 0.47 6.38
C LEU A 50 -0.24 0.30 7.22
N GLU A 51 -0.23 -0.70 8.10
CA GLU A 51 0.88 -1.00 9.03
C GLU A 51 1.76 -2.17 8.57
N ALA A 52 1.53 -2.70 7.36
CA ALA A 52 2.38 -3.74 6.80
C ALA A 52 3.83 -3.28 6.80
N ARG A 53 4.76 -4.16 7.17
CA ARG A 53 6.19 -3.88 7.08
C ARG A 53 6.76 -4.59 5.86
N THR A 54 7.75 -3.97 5.22
CA THR A 54 8.59 -4.67 4.26
C THR A 54 9.28 -5.84 4.96
N HIS A 55 9.53 -6.91 4.20
CA HIS A 55 10.31 -8.06 4.63
C HIS A 55 11.78 -7.92 4.20
N ASP A 56 12.27 -6.68 4.12
CA ASP A 56 13.69 -6.37 3.95
C ASP A 56 14.31 -5.99 5.30
N ILE A 57 15.59 -5.62 5.28
CA ILE A 57 16.34 -5.23 6.48
C ILE A 57 15.82 -3.94 7.15
N ASN A 58 14.98 -3.17 6.47
CA ASN A 58 14.52 -1.87 6.96
C ASN A 58 13.15 -1.95 7.64
N GLU A 59 12.36 -3.00 7.38
CA GLU A 59 11.04 -3.23 7.96
C GLU A 59 10.11 -2.00 7.91
N LEU A 60 10.09 -1.30 6.77
CA LEU A 60 9.40 -0.02 6.60
C LEU A 60 7.92 -0.21 6.29
N THR A 61 7.09 0.70 6.81
CA THR A 61 5.68 0.79 6.43
C THR A 61 5.49 1.56 5.12
N PRO A 62 4.32 1.45 4.45
CA PRO A 62 4.01 2.28 3.29
C PRO A 62 4.17 3.78 3.55
N LEU A 63 3.77 4.26 4.74
CA LEU A 63 3.93 5.67 5.11
C LEU A 63 5.40 6.10 5.20
N LEU A 64 6.27 5.27 5.77
CA LEU A 64 7.71 5.56 5.85
C LEU A 64 8.34 5.60 4.45
N LEU A 65 7.93 4.71 3.54
CA LEU A 65 8.40 4.72 2.15
C LEU A 65 7.92 5.96 1.37
N ALA A 66 6.67 6.38 1.55
CA ALA A 66 6.18 7.64 0.97
C ALA A 66 6.97 8.84 1.51
N THR A 67 7.30 8.83 2.80
CA THR A 67 8.14 9.86 3.45
C THR A 67 9.55 9.89 2.87
N ALA A 68 10.21 8.73 2.75
CA ALA A 68 11.55 8.62 2.19
C ALA A 68 11.60 9.10 0.72
N ALA A 69 10.53 8.91 -0.04
CA ALA A 69 10.41 9.33 -1.43
C ALA A 69 9.83 10.77 -1.62
N GLY A 70 9.48 11.47 -0.53
CA GLY A 70 8.92 12.82 -0.59
C GLY A 70 7.53 12.91 -1.23
N ARG A 71 6.71 11.85 -1.15
CA ARG A 71 5.36 11.77 -1.73
C ARG A 71 4.32 12.43 -0.81
N LEU A 72 4.29 13.76 -0.80
CA LEU A 72 3.44 14.56 0.09
C LEU A 72 1.95 14.28 -0.08
N ASP A 73 1.50 14.02 -1.29
CA ASP A 73 0.14 13.60 -1.65
C ASP A 73 -0.24 12.27 -0.97
N ILE A 74 0.64 11.28 -1.04
CA ILE A 74 0.42 9.96 -0.41
C ILE A 74 0.49 10.05 1.10
N ILE A 75 1.41 10.84 1.64
CA ILE A 75 1.51 11.08 3.09
C ILE A 75 0.20 11.70 3.59
N ALA A 76 -0.27 12.78 2.94
CA ALA A 76 -1.52 13.42 3.30
C ALA A 76 -2.70 12.43 3.22
N TYR A 77 -2.72 11.58 2.19
CA TYR A 77 -3.77 10.58 2.01
C TYR A 77 -3.76 9.50 3.10
N PHE A 78 -2.60 8.92 3.43
CA PHE A 78 -2.50 7.92 4.50
C PHE A 78 -2.88 8.50 5.86
N LEU A 79 -2.58 9.77 6.13
CA LEU A 79 -2.95 10.45 7.38
C LEU A 79 -4.46 10.73 7.52
N THR A 80 -5.28 10.45 6.50
CA THR A 80 -6.75 10.48 6.62
C THR A 80 -7.32 9.26 7.34
N TYR A 81 -6.54 8.18 7.48
CA TYR A 81 -6.96 6.95 8.13
C TYR A 81 -6.53 6.95 9.60
N PRO A 82 -7.44 6.69 10.56
CA PRO A 82 -7.06 6.45 11.94
C PRO A 82 -6.41 5.07 12.07
N VAL A 83 -5.26 5.03 12.74
CA VAL A 83 -4.52 3.80 13.11
C VAL A 83 -4.63 3.54 14.60
#